data_AF-A0A933QW06-F1
#
_entry.id   AF-A0A933QW06-F1
#
_cell.length_a   1.000
_cell.length_b   1.000
_cell.length_c   1.000
_cell.angle_alpha   90.00
_cell.angle_beta   90.00
_cell.angle_gamma   90.00
#
_symmetry.space_group_name_H-M   'P 1'
#
loop_
_entity.id
_entity.type
_entity.pdbx_description
1 polymer ?
#
loop_
_entity_poly.entity_id
_entity_poly.type
_entity_poly.pdbx_seq_one_letter_code
_entity_poly.pdbx_strand_id
1 'polypeptide(L)'
;MTFPNVLVLNYLKATKQASPEIQMKAENYIALGYQRLLTFEVQGGGFSLYGRPPASIMLSAKGLLEFSDMAKVYPIDPALITRTRNWMLAQQKQDGTWGAAYSWDAPASGGSDPLPLTAYVTWSILESGLKDDARVMRSINYIKENAARATDGYTLAMVANALVAYDPNDGAARDALARLDQIKVAEGDGTYYPTKIGSFTGAYGVYGNIETTSLAAYAFLRAKTNPESAQRALTYLMQKKDPRGTWGSTQATILALRALVQSVIDGGDAVTDATVRVSLNGREAKAITINKENTGVVQLVTFDDITPGANQISFKVDGKGSLAYQVSANYYLPWLAVPPMPEKDKLVDIQVKYDRTSLAVNDQVGVTAKIALTKQGTARMTLVDLGVPPGFTVMSEDLEAAVKAKTISRYELTGRQIIVYLEEFAYGKTITLNYHLQARFPLKAQTPSSTTYDYYNPSTTFTQAPTLLTVR
;
A
#
# COMPACT_ATOMS: atom_id res chain seq x y z
N MET A 1 -1.68 6.81 8.44
CA MET A 1 -0.59 6.56 7.48
C MET A 1 0.29 7.80 7.47
N THR A 2 1.60 7.66 7.71
CA THR A 2 2.52 8.80 7.91
C THR A 2 3.38 9.06 6.68
N PHE A 3 3.96 8.01 6.10
CA PHE A 3 4.85 8.11 4.93
C PHE A 3 4.28 8.92 3.75
N PRO A 4 3.01 8.74 3.29
CA PRO A 4 2.49 9.57 2.21
C PRO A 4 2.49 11.07 2.53
N ASN A 5 2.22 11.46 3.78
CA ASN A 5 2.26 12.87 4.21
C ASN A 5 3.70 13.42 4.16
N VAL A 6 4.69 12.60 4.52
CA VAL A 6 6.12 12.95 4.38
C VAL A 6 6.47 13.22 2.92
N LEU A 7 6.06 12.34 2.00
CA LEU A 7 6.37 12.46 0.58
C LEU A 7 5.67 13.67 -0.06
N VAL A 8 4.41 13.92 0.29
CA VAL A 8 3.67 15.11 -0.16
C VAL A 8 4.33 16.38 0.34
N LEU A 9 4.72 16.44 1.62
CA LEU A 9 5.40 17.62 2.16
C LEU A 9 6.77 17.83 1.49
N ASN A 10 7.50 16.75 1.19
CA ASN A 10 8.77 16.81 0.47
C ASN A 10 8.58 17.39 -0.93
N TYR A 11 7.56 16.91 -1.65
CA TYR A 11 7.15 17.47 -2.95
C TYR A 11 6.87 18.98 -2.85
N LEU A 12 5.98 19.39 -1.95
CA LEU A 12 5.58 20.79 -1.82
C LEU A 12 6.76 21.70 -1.44
N LYS A 13 7.69 21.22 -0.61
CA LYS A 13 8.92 21.95 -0.29
C LYS A 13 9.85 22.04 -1.50
N ALA A 14 10.04 20.95 -2.25
CA ALA A 14 10.89 20.91 -3.44
C ALA A 14 10.38 21.82 -4.58
N THR A 15 9.06 21.88 -4.79
CA THR A 15 8.42 22.73 -5.80
C THR A 15 8.15 24.16 -5.33
N LYS A 16 8.48 24.49 -4.06
CA LYS A 16 8.16 25.79 -3.43
C LYS A 16 6.66 26.13 -3.46
N GLN A 17 5.80 25.12 -3.37
CA GLN A 17 4.35 25.23 -3.37
C GLN A 17 3.71 24.98 -1.99
N ALA A 18 4.52 24.81 -0.94
CA ALA A 18 4.02 24.62 0.42
C ALA A 18 3.45 25.94 0.98
N SER A 19 2.12 26.03 1.12
CA SER A 19 1.50 27.09 1.94
C SER A 19 1.77 26.83 3.43
N PRO A 20 1.85 27.87 4.28
CA PRO A 20 2.04 27.70 5.71
C PRO A 20 1.00 26.78 6.37
N GLU A 21 -0.27 26.92 5.98
CA GLU A 21 -1.38 26.13 6.55
C GLU A 21 -1.28 24.65 6.17
N ILE A 22 -0.96 24.36 4.91
CA ILE A 22 -0.79 22.98 4.42
C ILE A 22 0.43 22.36 5.09
N GLN A 23 1.53 23.10 5.21
CA GLN A 23 2.75 22.65 5.88
C GLN A 23 2.48 22.31 7.34
N MET A 24 1.87 23.22 8.12
CA MET A 24 1.55 22.97 9.53
C MET A 24 0.66 21.73 9.72
N LYS A 25 -0.34 21.56 8.84
CA LYS A 25 -1.22 20.39 8.88
C LYS A 25 -0.47 19.09 8.58
N ALA A 26 0.38 19.09 7.56
CA ALA A 26 1.21 17.95 7.21
C ALA A 26 2.19 17.60 8.35
N GLU A 27 2.87 18.59 8.91
CA GLU A 27 3.80 18.43 10.03
C GLU A 27 3.11 17.88 11.29
N ASN A 28 1.89 18.32 11.59
CA ASN A 28 1.10 17.74 12.69
C ASN A 28 0.79 16.24 12.47
N TYR A 29 0.37 15.85 11.26
CA TYR A 29 0.15 14.43 10.96
C TYR A 29 1.45 13.62 10.96
N ILE A 30 2.57 14.22 10.53
CA ILE A 30 3.89 13.60 10.61
C ILE A 30 4.30 13.39 12.06
N ALA A 31 4.10 14.39 12.93
CA ALA A 31 4.42 14.31 14.36
C ALA A 31 3.66 13.17 15.06
N LEU A 32 2.34 13.12 14.90
CA LEU A 32 1.50 12.05 15.47
C LEU A 32 1.87 10.68 14.91
N GLY A 33 2.14 10.64 13.61
CA GLY A 33 2.58 9.44 12.91
C GLY A 33 3.94 8.93 13.39
N TYR A 34 4.90 9.82 13.61
CA TYR A 34 6.23 9.52 14.14
C TYR A 34 6.14 8.89 15.52
N GLN A 35 5.40 9.51 16.45
CA GLN A 35 5.19 8.96 17.79
C GLN A 35 4.54 7.58 17.76
N ARG A 36 3.56 7.37 16.88
CA ARG A 36 2.94 6.06 16.68
C ARG A 36 3.90 5.04 16.08
N LEU A 37 4.77 5.43 15.16
CA LEU A 37 5.75 4.51 14.55
C LEU A 37 6.75 4.00 15.58
N LEU A 38 7.17 4.83 16.55
CA LEU A 38 8.07 4.43 17.63
C LEU A 38 7.52 3.28 18.48
N THR A 39 6.19 3.14 18.60
CA THR A 39 5.59 2.03 19.37
C THR A 39 5.77 0.66 18.72
N PHE A 40 6.23 0.61 17.46
CA PHE A 40 6.52 -0.62 16.74
C PHE A 40 7.99 -1.04 16.80
N GLU A 41 8.83 -0.24 17.45
CA GLU A 41 10.23 -0.58 17.71
C GLU A 41 10.31 -1.68 18.77
N VAL A 42 11.09 -2.70 18.47
CA VAL A 42 11.46 -3.78 19.38
C VAL A 42 12.79 -3.45 20.03
N GLN A 43 12.96 -3.84 21.29
CA GLN A 43 14.21 -3.64 22.03
C GLN A 43 15.43 -4.07 21.19
N GLY A 44 16.36 -3.13 21.00
CA GLY A 44 17.56 -3.30 20.16
C GLY A 44 17.55 -2.47 18.88
N GLY A 45 16.39 -1.96 18.41
CA GLY A 45 16.30 -1.02 17.30
C GLY A 45 15.64 -1.55 16.03
N GLY A 46 15.23 -2.81 16.00
CA GLY A 46 14.44 -3.38 14.90
C GLY A 46 12.94 -3.09 15.04
N PHE A 47 12.18 -3.27 13.97
CA PHE A 47 10.73 -3.03 13.94
C PHE A 47 9.93 -4.31 13.63
N SER A 48 8.71 -4.40 14.16
CA SER A 48 7.75 -5.47 13.83
C SER A 48 6.34 -4.92 13.63
N LEU A 49 5.43 -5.74 13.08
CA LEU A 49 4.07 -5.32 12.74
C LEU A 49 3.26 -4.78 13.93
N TYR A 50 3.56 -5.26 15.14
CA TYR A 50 2.84 -4.89 16.36
C TYR A 50 3.75 -4.46 17.52
N GLY A 51 5.03 -4.16 17.26
CA GLY A 51 5.97 -3.71 18.29
C GLY A 51 6.38 -4.79 19.29
N ARG A 52 6.28 -6.07 18.90
CA ARG A 52 6.69 -7.22 19.71
C ARG A 52 7.74 -8.05 18.97
N PRO A 53 8.71 -8.64 19.68
CA PRO A 53 9.67 -9.56 19.06
C PRO A 53 8.97 -10.76 18.37
N PRO A 54 9.59 -11.35 17.34
CA PRO A 54 10.85 -10.92 16.72
C PRO A 54 10.66 -9.69 15.82
N ALA A 55 11.72 -8.89 15.68
CA ALA A 55 11.77 -7.83 14.68
C ALA A 55 12.05 -8.41 13.28
N SER A 56 11.48 -7.78 12.25
CA SER A 56 11.69 -8.15 10.85
C SER A 56 12.74 -7.24 10.23
N ILE A 57 13.70 -7.82 9.52
CA ILE A 57 14.72 -7.08 8.77
C ILE A 57 14.07 -6.21 7.69
N MET A 58 13.10 -6.77 6.95
CA MET A 58 12.40 -6.06 5.88
C MET A 58 11.58 -4.89 6.41
N LEU A 59 10.81 -5.09 7.50
CA LEU A 59 10.04 -4.00 8.11
C LEU A 59 10.94 -2.92 8.71
N SER A 60 12.09 -3.31 9.28
CA SER A 60 13.09 -2.35 9.77
C SER A 60 13.70 -1.55 8.62
N ALA A 61 14.00 -2.17 7.49
CA ALA A 61 14.48 -1.49 6.29
C ALA A 61 13.43 -0.50 5.73
N LYS A 62 12.17 -0.92 5.69
CA LYS A 62 11.05 -0.04 5.33
C LYS A 62 10.93 1.15 6.29
N GLY A 63 11.00 0.90 7.60
CA GLY A 63 10.98 1.94 8.62
C GLY A 63 12.16 2.91 8.48
N LEU A 64 13.36 2.39 8.22
CA LEU A 64 14.56 3.20 7.97
C LEU A 64 14.38 4.13 6.76
N LEU A 65 13.79 3.65 5.66
CA LEU A 65 13.43 4.49 4.51
C LEU A 65 12.43 5.59 4.92
N GLU A 66 11.37 5.24 5.65
CA GLU A 66 10.36 6.20 6.11
C GLU A 66 10.96 7.28 7.01
N PHE A 67 11.75 6.91 8.01
CA PHE A 67 12.40 7.87 8.91
C PHE A 67 13.43 8.73 8.17
N SER A 68 14.18 8.17 7.22
CA SER A 68 15.16 8.92 6.44
C SER A 68 14.50 9.97 5.54
N ASP A 69 13.37 9.64 4.92
CA ASP A 69 12.58 10.62 4.16
C ASP A 69 11.88 11.63 5.10
N MET A 70 11.42 11.19 6.26
CA MET A 70 10.80 12.05 7.27
C MET A 70 11.75 13.13 7.77
N ALA A 71 13.02 12.76 8.01
CA ALA A 71 14.07 13.69 8.45
C ALA A 71 14.33 14.85 7.48
N LYS A 72 13.97 14.71 6.19
CA LYS A 72 14.11 15.78 5.18
C LYS A 72 13.09 16.90 5.38
N VAL A 73 11.97 16.62 6.04
CA VAL A 73 10.82 17.53 6.10
C VAL A 73 10.34 17.82 7.52
N TYR A 74 10.71 17.01 8.50
CA TYR A 74 10.29 17.11 9.90
C TYR A 74 11.44 16.69 10.83
N PRO A 75 11.63 17.37 11.98
CA PRO A 75 12.69 17.03 12.93
C PRO A 75 12.38 15.69 13.64
N ILE A 76 13.19 14.67 13.35
CA ILE A 76 13.17 13.40 14.09
C ILE A 76 14.51 13.18 14.79
N ASP A 77 14.52 12.35 15.84
CA ASP A 77 15.74 12.00 16.57
C ASP A 77 16.75 11.24 15.66
N PRO A 78 17.94 11.80 15.36
CA PRO A 78 18.95 11.13 14.55
C PRO A 78 19.47 9.82 15.14
N ALA A 79 19.35 9.65 16.47
CA ALA A 79 19.73 8.40 17.13
C ALA A 79 18.82 7.24 16.72
N LEU A 80 17.56 7.49 16.32
CA LEU A 80 16.67 6.46 15.77
C LEU A 80 17.20 5.86 14.47
N ILE A 81 17.57 6.71 13.51
CA ILE A 81 18.13 6.26 12.23
C ILE A 81 19.43 5.48 12.49
N THR A 82 20.27 5.98 13.38
CA THR A 82 21.56 5.36 13.70
C THR A 82 21.40 4.01 14.41
N ARG A 83 20.54 3.91 15.43
CA ARG A 83 20.31 2.63 16.13
C ARG A 83 19.63 1.60 15.23
N THR A 84 18.68 2.00 14.38
CA THR A 84 18.01 1.10 13.43
C THR A 84 19.03 0.54 12.43
N ARG A 85 19.88 1.40 11.84
CA ARG A 85 20.99 0.95 10.96
C ARG A 85 21.92 -0.03 11.66
N ASN A 86 22.39 0.33 12.86
CA ASN A 86 23.33 -0.51 13.60
C ASN A 86 22.72 -1.87 13.95
N TRP A 87 21.45 -1.89 14.34
CA TRP A 87 20.71 -3.13 14.54
C TRP A 87 20.67 -3.97 13.28
N MET A 88 20.28 -3.39 12.13
CA MET A 88 20.25 -4.11 10.85
C MET A 88 21.62 -4.65 10.45
N LEU A 89 22.69 -3.85 10.58
CA LEU A 89 24.05 -4.26 10.26
C LEU A 89 24.58 -5.36 11.19
N ALA A 90 24.13 -5.41 12.44
CA ALA A 90 24.49 -6.48 13.38
C ALA A 90 23.87 -7.83 13.00
N GLN A 91 22.79 -7.84 12.19
CA GLN A 91 22.15 -9.06 11.68
C GLN A 91 22.75 -9.54 10.34
N GLN A 92 23.71 -8.80 9.78
CA GLN A 92 24.36 -9.14 8.52
C GLN A 92 25.25 -10.39 8.69
N LYS A 93 25.17 -11.32 7.74
CA LYS A 93 26.07 -12.47 7.65
C LYS A 93 27.46 -12.05 7.14
N GLN A 94 28.45 -12.92 7.28
CA GLN A 94 29.83 -12.65 6.86
C GLN A 94 29.96 -12.38 5.36
N ASP A 95 29.10 -12.99 4.54
CA ASP A 95 29.04 -12.81 3.08
C ASP A 95 28.35 -11.49 2.65
N GLY A 96 27.89 -10.67 3.60
CA GLY A 96 27.21 -9.41 3.32
C GLY A 96 25.69 -9.53 3.14
N THR A 97 25.11 -10.71 3.32
CA THR A 97 23.67 -10.94 3.12
C THR A 97 22.87 -10.86 4.42
N TRP A 98 21.54 -10.77 4.28
CA TRP A 98 20.59 -10.98 5.36
C TRP A 98 19.76 -12.25 5.10
N GLY A 99 19.44 -12.97 6.18
CA GLY A 99 18.53 -14.12 6.13
C GLY A 99 17.11 -13.74 6.54
N ALA A 100 16.13 -14.54 6.11
CA ALA A 100 14.76 -14.37 6.55
C ALA A 100 14.57 -14.95 7.96
N ALA A 101 14.48 -14.07 8.97
CA ALA A 101 14.18 -14.46 10.36
C ALA A 101 12.69 -14.39 10.67
N TYR A 102 11.97 -13.55 9.93
CA TYR A 102 10.51 -13.43 9.94
C TYR A 102 9.99 -13.68 8.52
N SER A 103 8.76 -14.14 8.36
CA SER A 103 8.25 -14.47 7.02
C SER A 103 8.13 -13.27 6.07
N TRP A 104 7.96 -12.08 6.63
CA TRP A 104 7.97 -10.84 5.86
C TRP A 104 9.37 -10.47 5.34
N ASP A 105 10.41 -11.18 5.77
CA ASP A 105 11.79 -11.04 5.25
C ASP A 105 12.02 -11.88 3.98
N ALA A 106 11.02 -12.60 3.48
CA ALA A 106 11.04 -13.27 2.18
C ALA A 106 9.96 -12.68 1.25
N PRO A 107 10.10 -12.76 -0.09
CA PRO A 107 9.04 -12.41 -1.05
C PRO A 107 7.80 -13.33 -0.96
N ALA A 108 6.66 -12.92 -1.51
CA ALA A 108 5.37 -13.59 -1.35
C ALA A 108 5.36 -15.07 -1.74
N SER A 109 6.07 -15.43 -2.82
CA SER A 109 6.23 -16.80 -3.28
C SER A 109 7.01 -17.70 -2.32
N GLY A 110 7.57 -17.13 -1.25
CA GLY A 110 8.61 -17.75 -0.45
C GLY A 110 9.95 -17.77 -1.18
N GLY A 111 10.95 -18.37 -0.53
CA GLY A 111 12.29 -18.53 -1.07
C GLY A 111 13.37 -18.37 -0.02
N SER A 112 14.50 -19.03 -0.25
CA SER A 112 15.73 -18.89 0.56
C SER A 112 16.76 -17.99 -0.11
N ASP A 113 16.49 -17.47 -1.31
CA ASP A 113 17.42 -16.57 -2.01
C ASP A 113 17.55 -15.26 -1.22
N PRO A 114 18.74 -14.93 -0.69
CA PRO A 114 18.91 -13.73 0.10
C PRO A 114 19.07 -12.47 -0.78
N LEU A 115 19.17 -12.59 -2.11
CA LEU A 115 19.37 -11.46 -3.01
C LEU A 115 18.31 -10.35 -2.90
N PRO A 116 16.98 -10.61 -3.00
CA PRO A 116 15.97 -9.55 -2.90
C PRO A 116 16.02 -8.82 -1.56
N LEU A 117 16.17 -9.56 -0.44
CA LEU A 117 16.24 -8.95 0.89
C LEU A 117 17.51 -8.13 1.05
N THR A 118 18.65 -8.68 0.60
CA THR A 118 19.94 -8.00 0.66
C THR A 118 19.93 -6.72 -0.17
N ALA A 119 19.35 -6.74 -1.38
CA ALA A 119 19.20 -5.56 -2.22
C ALA A 119 18.33 -4.49 -1.54
N TYR A 120 17.16 -4.87 -1.01
CA TYR A 120 16.24 -3.94 -0.35
C TYR A 120 16.85 -3.30 0.91
N VAL A 121 17.49 -4.12 1.74
CA VAL A 121 18.17 -3.68 2.97
C VAL A 121 19.33 -2.74 2.65
N THR A 122 20.16 -3.11 1.69
CA THR A 122 21.32 -2.30 1.27
C THR A 122 20.86 -0.96 0.71
N TRP A 123 19.84 -0.96 -0.16
CA TRP A 123 19.24 0.27 -0.67
C TRP A 123 18.73 1.17 0.46
N SER A 124 18.04 0.59 1.45
CA SER A 124 17.51 1.34 2.60
C SER A 124 18.60 1.98 3.46
N ILE A 125 19.71 1.26 3.69
CA ILE A 125 20.88 1.79 4.43
C ILE A 125 21.54 2.93 3.64
N LEU A 126 21.70 2.77 2.32
CA LEU A 126 22.29 3.81 1.46
C LEU A 126 21.43 5.09 1.43
N GLU A 127 20.10 4.95 1.30
CA GLU A 127 19.17 6.09 1.33
C GLU A 127 19.14 6.82 2.68
N SER A 128 19.51 6.14 3.77
CA SER A 128 19.69 6.75 5.09
C SER A 128 21.06 7.45 5.27
N GLY A 129 21.89 7.49 4.22
CA GLY A 129 23.14 8.24 4.17
C GLY A 129 24.38 7.49 4.65
N LEU A 130 24.33 6.16 4.83
CA LEU A 130 25.51 5.36 5.19
C LEU A 130 26.07 4.62 3.96
N LYS A 131 27.05 5.23 3.30
CA LYS A 131 27.74 4.63 2.14
C LYS A 131 29.11 4.04 2.50
N ASP A 132 29.92 4.79 3.22
CA ASP A 132 31.33 4.46 3.50
C ASP A 132 31.49 3.53 4.72
N ASP A 133 30.85 2.36 4.66
CA ASP A 133 30.95 1.30 5.68
C ASP A 133 31.36 -0.03 5.03
N ALA A 134 32.34 -0.73 5.61
CA ALA A 134 32.84 -2.00 5.08
C ALA A 134 31.76 -3.08 4.96
N ARG A 135 30.74 -3.05 5.83
CA ARG A 135 29.60 -3.96 5.80
C ARG A 135 28.70 -3.66 4.60
N VAL A 136 28.47 -2.38 4.29
CA VAL A 136 27.70 -1.94 3.11
C VAL A 136 28.44 -2.33 1.83
N MET A 137 29.76 -2.13 1.77
CA MET A 137 30.58 -2.55 0.64
C MET A 137 30.51 -4.06 0.38
N ARG A 138 30.50 -4.90 1.43
CA ARG A 138 30.30 -6.36 1.28
C ARG A 138 28.95 -6.69 0.65
N SER A 139 27.86 -6.06 1.10
CA SER A 139 26.55 -6.27 0.50
C SER A 139 26.50 -5.84 -0.95
N ILE A 140 27.13 -4.71 -1.31
CA ILE A 140 27.22 -4.26 -2.69
C ILE A 140 28.00 -5.25 -3.55
N ASN A 141 29.14 -5.76 -3.09
CA ASN A 141 29.90 -6.77 -3.82
C ASN A 141 29.07 -8.03 -4.04
N TYR A 142 28.40 -8.53 -2.99
CA TYR A 142 27.47 -9.65 -3.11
C TYR A 142 26.37 -9.37 -4.15
N ILE A 143 25.74 -8.20 -4.13
CA ILE A 143 24.70 -7.82 -5.10
C ILE A 143 25.26 -7.81 -6.52
N LYS A 144 26.46 -7.24 -6.74
CA LYS A 144 27.10 -7.21 -8.08
C LYS A 144 27.38 -8.62 -8.60
N GLU A 145 27.96 -9.48 -7.78
CA GLU A 145 28.29 -10.87 -8.14
C GLU A 145 27.05 -11.72 -8.44
N ASN A 146 25.90 -11.36 -7.86
CA ASN A 146 24.68 -12.15 -7.92
C ASN A 146 23.55 -11.50 -8.71
N ALA A 147 23.73 -10.28 -9.25
CA ALA A 147 22.71 -9.54 -9.98
C ALA A 147 22.14 -10.33 -11.18
N ALA A 148 22.96 -11.18 -11.81
CA ALA A 148 22.54 -12.05 -12.91
C ALA A 148 21.41 -13.03 -12.50
N ARG A 149 21.31 -13.40 -11.23
CA ARG A 149 20.26 -14.30 -10.70
C ARG A 149 18.88 -13.63 -10.57
N ALA A 150 18.81 -12.30 -10.63
CA ALA A 150 17.54 -11.57 -10.60
C ALA A 150 16.75 -11.76 -11.91
N THR A 151 15.93 -12.81 -11.97
CA THR A 151 15.16 -13.21 -13.16
C THR A 151 13.71 -12.69 -13.17
N ASP A 152 13.26 -12.11 -12.07
CA ASP A 152 11.97 -11.43 -11.94
C ASP A 152 12.15 -9.91 -11.82
N GLY A 153 11.13 -9.16 -12.24
CA GLY A 153 11.20 -7.70 -12.26
C GLY A 153 11.31 -7.06 -10.89
N TYR A 154 10.73 -7.67 -9.84
CA TYR A 154 10.72 -7.10 -8.49
C TYR A 154 12.11 -7.15 -7.88
N THR A 155 12.76 -8.32 -7.90
CA THR A 155 14.14 -8.48 -7.43
C THR A 155 15.09 -7.61 -8.26
N LEU A 156 14.95 -7.60 -9.58
CA LEU A 156 15.81 -6.81 -10.46
C LEU A 156 15.67 -5.31 -10.19
N ALA A 157 14.46 -4.82 -9.91
CA ALA A 157 14.22 -3.42 -9.58
C ALA A 157 14.87 -3.04 -8.24
N MET A 158 14.85 -3.92 -7.23
CA MET A 158 15.56 -3.69 -5.97
C MET A 158 17.08 -3.68 -6.14
N VAL A 159 17.62 -4.62 -6.93
CA VAL A 159 19.04 -4.67 -7.27
C VAL A 159 19.46 -3.37 -7.95
N ALA A 160 18.72 -2.90 -8.95
CA ALA A 160 19.01 -1.64 -9.64
C ALA A 160 19.00 -0.46 -8.66
N ASN A 161 17.99 -0.37 -7.78
CA ASN A 161 17.92 0.70 -6.78
C ASN A 161 19.11 0.70 -5.80
N ALA A 162 19.52 -0.47 -5.31
CA ALA A 162 20.68 -0.59 -4.43
C ALA A 162 21.98 -0.16 -5.12
N LEU A 163 22.20 -0.62 -6.35
CA LEU A 163 23.39 -0.30 -7.14
C LEU A 163 23.42 1.18 -7.54
N VAL A 164 22.29 1.75 -7.98
CA VAL A 164 22.15 3.19 -8.31
C VAL A 164 22.36 4.07 -7.09
N ALA A 165 21.85 3.68 -5.91
CA ALA A 165 22.06 4.42 -4.68
C ALA A 165 23.53 4.40 -4.22
N TYR A 166 24.27 3.33 -4.54
CA TYR A 166 25.70 3.24 -4.25
C TYR A 166 26.53 4.04 -5.25
N ASP A 167 26.42 3.71 -6.54
CA ASP A 167 27.09 4.41 -7.64
C ASP A 167 26.31 4.23 -8.95
N PRO A 168 25.60 5.27 -9.45
CA PRO A 168 24.83 5.18 -10.69
C PRO A 168 25.70 5.00 -11.93
N ASN A 169 27.01 5.26 -11.85
CA ASN A 169 27.93 5.12 -12.98
C ASN A 169 28.61 3.76 -13.05
N ASP A 170 28.42 2.90 -12.04
CA ASP A 170 29.00 1.57 -12.00
C ASP A 170 28.45 0.67 -13.12
N GLY A 171 29.31 -0.21 -13.64
CA GLY A 171 28.92 -1.12 -14.72
C GLY A 171 27.76 -2.04 -14.35
N ALA A 172 27.70 -2.52 -13.10
CA ALA A 172 26.61 -3.38 -12.64
C ALA A 172 25.29 -2.59 -12.50
N ALA A 173 25.35 -1.31 -12.12
CA ALA A 173 24.16 -0.46 -12.08
C ALA A 173 23.57 -0.28 -13.47
N ARG A 174 24.42 0.02 -14.47
CA ARG A 174 24.00 0.17 -15.88
C ARG A 174 23.45 -1.13 -16.47
N ASP A 175 24.08 -2.28 -16.17
CA ASP A 175 23.57 -3.59 -16.61
C ASP A 175 22.19 -3.89 -16.01
N ALA A 176 22.00 -3.67 -14.71
CA ALA A 176 20.72 -3.89 -14.05
C ALA A 176 19.60 -3.00 -14.64
N LEU A 177 19.90 -1.73 -14.92
CA LEU A 177 18.95 -0.80 -15.57
C LEU A 177 18.63 -1.22 -17.01
N ALA A 178 19.62 -1.67 -17.79
CA ALA A 178 19.40 -2.17 -19.15
C ALA A 178 18.52 -3.43 -19.17
N ARG A 179 18.76 -4.36 -18.24
CA ARG A 179 17.94 -5.56 -18.08
C ARG A 179 16.52 -5.24 -17.61
N LEU A 180 16.35 -4.25 -16.73
CA LEU A 180 15.02 -3.75 -16.40
C LEU A 180 14.31 -3.26 -17.66
N ASP A 181 14.98 -2.41 -18.44
CA ASP A 181 14.40 -1.84 -19.64
C ASP A 181 13.93 -2.91 -20.66
N GLN A 182 14.60 -4.05 -20.71
CA GLN A 182 14.25 -5.16 -21.61
C GLN A 182 12.98 -5.93 -21.19
N ILE A 183 12.66 -5.98 -19.89
CA ILE A 183 11.50 -6.77 -19.40
C ILE A 183 10.19 -5.98 -19.35
N LYS A 184 10.22 -4.74 -19.85
CA LYS A 184 9.09 -3.81 -19.81
C LYS A 184 7.93 -4.30 -20.68
N VAL A 185 6.70 -4.11 -20.20
CA VAL A 185 5.48 -4.51 -20.92
C VAL A 185 4.63 -3.29 -21.20
N ALA A 186 4.34 -3.04 -22.47
CA ALA A 186 3.50 -1.92 -22.87
C ALA A 186 2.03 -2.15 -22.49
N GLU A 187 1.38 -1.10 -21.96
CA GLU A 187 -0.06 -1.08 -21.69
C GLU A 187 -0.58 0.31 -22.05
N GLY A 188 -1.20 0.43 -23.24
CA GLY A 188 -1.53 1.73 -23.83
C GLY A 188 -0.29 2.63 -23.95
N ASP A 189 -0.42 3.88 -23.48
CA ASP A 189 0.67 4.86 -23.45
C ASP A 189 1.68 4.61 -22.31
N GLY A 190 1.33 3.73 -21.37
CA GLY A 190 2.16 3.37 -20.24
C GLY A 190 3.05 2.17 -20.51
N THR A 191 3.88 1.86 -19.52
CA THR A 191 4.66 0.61 -19.48
C THR A 191 4.79 0.16 -18.03
N TYR A 192 4.63 -1.14 -17.79
CA TYR A 192 4.82 -1.72 -16.47
C TYR A 192 5.89 -2.80 -16.48
N TYR A 193 6.38 -3.10 -15.28
CA TYR A 193 7.42 -4.10 -15.04
C TYR A 193 6.79 -5.24 -14.25
N PRO A 194 6.78 -6.47 -14.80
CA PRO A 194 6.01 -7.57 -14.24
C PRO A 194 6.63 -8.11 -12.95
N THR A 195 5.77 -8.38 -11.97
CA THR A 195 6.11 -9.03 -10.70
C THR A 195 5.80 -10.52 -10.79
N LYS A 196 6.81 -11.37 -10.61
CA LYS A 196 6.62 -12.83 -10.70
C LYS A 196 6.61 -13.52 -9.33
N ILE A 197 7.46 -13.08 -8.40
CA ILE A 197 7.62 -13.70 -7.07
C ILE A 197 6.70 -13.09 -5.99
N GLY A 198 5.94 -12.06 -6.35
CA GLY A 198 5.18 -11.22 -5.42
C GLY A 198 6.06 -10.39 -4.48
N SER A 199 5.52 -9.32 -3.92
CA SER A 199 6.29 -8.39 -3.10
C SER A 199 6.56 -8.92 -1.69
N PHE A 200 7.44 -8.25 -0.93
CA PHE A 200 7.62 -8.54 0.50
C PHE A 200 6.37 -8.31 1.35
N THR A 201 5.39 -7.55 0.87
CA THR A 201 4.10 -7.42 1.57
C THR A 201 3.05 -8.38 1.03
N GLY A 202 3.35 -9.14 -0.02
CA GLY A 202 2.42 -10.12 -0.57
C GLY A 202 1.67 -9.62 -1.81
N ALA A 203 1.99 -8.44 -2.32
CA ALA A 203 1.33 -7.90 -3.50
C ALA A 203 1.76 -8.67 -4.76
N TYR A 204 0.80 -9.04 -5.61
CA TYR A 204 1.04 -9.69 -6.90
C TYR A 204 0.09 -9.12 -7.96
N GLY A 205 0.18 -9.62 -9.19
CA GLY A 205 -0.66 -9.16 -10.29
C GLY A 205 -0.54 -7.64 -10.49
N VAL A 206 -1.67 -6.94 -10.59
CA VAL A 206 -1.69 -5.49 -10.80
C VAL A 206 -1.00 -4.73 -9.67
N TYR A 207 -1.25 -5.08 -8.40
CA TYR A 207 -0.66 -4.37 -7.26
C TYR A 207 0.84 -4.62 -7.14
N GLY A 208 1.27 -5.86 -7.37
CA GLY A 208 2.71 -6.17 -7.48
C GLY A 208 3.36 -5.40 -8.63
N ASN A 209 2.74 -5.38 -9.82
CA ASN A 209 3.26 -4.66 -10.98
C ASN A 209 3.38 -3.16 -10.72
N ILE A 210 2.46 -2.55 -9.96
CA ILE A 210 2.59 -1.15 -9.54
C ILE A 210 3.81 -0.96 -8.64
N GLU A 211 4.03 -1.81 -7.64
CA GLU A 211 5.22 -1.75 -6.77
C GLU A 211 6.51 -1.88 -7.57
N THR A 212 6.61 -2.89 -8.43
CA THR A 212 7.78 -3.13 -9.28
C THR A 212 8.02 -2.00 -10.28
N THR A 213 6.96 -1.49 -10.91
CA THR A 213 7.06 -0.36 -11.85
C THR A 213 7.50 0.92 -11.14
N SER A 214 7.03 1.13 -9.90
CA SER A 214 7.47 2.26 -9.07
C SER A 214 8.95 2.18 -8.73
N LEU A 215 9.45 1.00 -8.36
CA LEU A 215 10.87 0.76 -8.12
C LEU A 215 11.71 0.99 -9.39
N ALA A 216 11.26 0.47 -10.53
CA ALA A 216 11.95 0.65 -11.81
C ALA A 216 12.01 2.13 -12.22
N ALA A 217 10.87 2.83 -12.18
CA ALA A 217 10.80 4.27 -12.45
C ALA A 217 11.75 5.07 -11.55
N TYR A 218 11.75 4.79 -10.24
CA TYR A 218 12.62 5.46 -9.29
C TYR A 218 14.12 5.23 -9.60
N ALA A 219 14.50 4.00 -9.96
CA ALA A 219 15.87 3.67 -10.35
C ALA A 219 16.31 4.42 -11.61
N PHE A 220 15.49 4.45 -12.67
CA PHE A 220 15.78 5.17 -13.91
C PHE A 220 15.94 6.68 -13.66
N LEU A 221 15.03 7.28 -12.89
CA LEU A 221 15.07 8.71 -12.56
C LEU A 221 16.34 9.06 -11.77
N ARG A 222 16.65 8.30 -10.71
CA ARG A 222 17.85 8.51 -9.89
C ARG A 222 19.16 8.33 -10.67
N ALA A 223 19.19 7.37 -11.61
CA ALA A 223 20.34 7.15 -12.49
C ALA A 223 20.43 8.18 -13.62
N LYS A 224 19.35 8.92 -13.90
CA LYS A 224 19.20 9.82 -15.05
C LYS A 224 19.44 9.09 -16.38
N THR A 225 18.97 7.85 -16.48
CA THR A 225 19.03 7.02 -17.69
C THR A 225 17.64 6.58 -18.13
N ASN A 226 17.53 6.08 -19.37
CA ASN A 226 16.28 5.55 -19.94
C ASN A 226 15.07 6.50 -19.75
N PRO A 227 15.18 7.79 -20.12
CA PRO A 227 14.16 8.80 -19.83
C PRO A 227 12.78 8.45 -20.41
N GLU A 228 12.73 7.81 -21.58
CA GLU A 228 11.47 7.32 -22.17
C GLU A 228 10.81 6.27 -21.29
N SER A 229 11.58 5.29 -20.81
CA SER A 229 11.06 4.21 -19.97
C SER A 229 10.63 4.73 -18.59
N ALA A 230 11.39 5.66 -18.02
CA ALA A 230 10.97 6.38 -16.82
C ALA A 230 9.62 7.09 -17.03
N GLN A 231 9.48 7.84 -18.13
CA GLN A 231 8.24 8.56 -18.44
C GLN A 231 7.06 7.61 -18.65
N ARG A 232 7.23 6.54 -19.44
CA ARG A 232 6.16 5.56 -19.69
C ARG A 232 5.77 4.79 -18.42
N ALA A 233 6.73 4.52 -17.53
CA ALA A 233 6.47 3.94 -16.22
C ALA A 233 5.63 4.89 -15.34
N LEU A 234 5.98 6.18 -15.30
CA LEU A 234 5.20 7.19 -14.57
C LEU A 234 3.79 7.32 -15.14
N THR A 235 3.62 7.29 -16.47
CA THR A 235 2.31 7.26 -17.12
C THR A 235 1.48 6.06 -16.66
N TYR A 236 2.05 4.86 -16.62
CA TYR A 236 1.37 3.68 -16.09
C TYR A 236 0.95 3.88 -14.64
N LEU A 237 1.83 4.40 -13.78
CA LEU A 237 1.49 4.68 -12.38
C LEU A 237 0.32 5.67 -12.30
N MET A 238 0.34 6.78 -13.03
CA MET A 238 -0.77 7.73 -13.03
C MET A 238 -2.10 7.10 -13.46
N GLN A 239 -2.08 6.19 -14.45
CA GLN A 239 -3.27 5.46 -14.91
C GLN A 239 -3.80 4.45 -13.88
N LYS A 240 -2.96 3.95 -12.96
CA LYS A 240 -3.36 3.01 -11.90
C LYS A 240 -3.75 3.66 -10.57
N LYS A 241 -3.70 4.99 -10.49
CA LYS A 241 -4.13 5.74 -9.31
C LYS A 241 -5.65 5.60 -9.13
N ASP A 242 -6.10 5.30 -7.92
CA ASP A 242 -7.52 5.23 -7.57
C ASP A 242 -8.13 6.62 -7.28
N PRO A 243 -9.47 6.75 -7.18
CA PRO A 243 -10.13 8.03 -6.92
C PRO A 243 -9.80 8.68 -5.56
N ARG A 244 -9.20 7.93 -4.63
CA ARG A 244 -8.78 8.42 -3.32
C ARG A 244 -7.32 8.88 -3.35
N GLY A 245 -6.65 8.82 -4.51
CA GLY A 245 -5.26 9.20 -4.69
C GLY A 245 -4.26 8.13 -4.24
N THR A 246 -4.67 6.86 -4.17
CA THR A 246 -3.83 5.73 -3.75
C THR A 246 -3.64 4.70 -4.86
N TRP A 247 -2.78 3.70 -4.63
CA TRP A 247 -2.49 2.63 -5.60
C TRP A 247 -2.93 1.25 -5.09
N GLY A 248 -4.01 1.22 -4.30
CA GLY A 248 -4.62 0.00 -3.77
C GLY A 248 -3.90 -0.64 -2.60
N SER A 249 -2.56 -0.65 -2.58
CA SER A 249 -1.77 -1.14 -1.44
C SER A 249 -0.95 -0.01 -0.79
N THR A 250 -0.61 -0.16 0.50
CA THR A 250 0.23 0.82 1.20
C THR A 250 1.61 0.95 0.55
N GLN A 251 2.25 -0.18 0.19
CA GLN A 251 3.58 -0.17 -0.42
C GLN A 251 3.55 0.39 -1.84
N ALA A 252 2.56 -0.02 -2.65
CA ALA A 252 2.34 0.52 -3.98
C ALA A 252 2.18 2.04 -3.94
N THR A 253 1.38 2.55 -2.99
CA THR A 253 1.15 3.99 -2.82
C THR A 253 2.44 4.73 -2.44
N ILE A 254 3.20 4.21 -1.48
CA ILE A 254 4.46 4.83 -1.04
C ILE A 254 5.46 4.87 -2.19
N LEU A 255 5.70 3.75 -2.86
CA LEU A 255 6.69 3.65 -3.93
C LEU A 255 6.29 4.49 -5.15
N ALA A 256 5.00 4.48 -5.53
CA ALA A 256 4.50 5.30 -6.63
C ALA A 256 4.68 6.79 -6.34
N LEU A 257 4.35 7.22 -5.11
CA LEU A 257 4.59 8.60 -4.68
C LEU A 257 6.08 8.94 -4.67
N ARG A 258 6.97 8.06 -4.21
CA ARG A 258 8.43 8.30 -4.26
C ARG A 258 8.92 8.50 -5.69
N ALA A 259 8.46 7.68 -6.64
CA ALA A 259 8.79 7.82 -8.06
C ALA A 259 8.28 9.15 -8.65
N LEU A 260 7.02 9.51 -8.38
CA LEU A 260 6.42 10.76 -8.86
C LEU A 260 7.13 11.99 -8.27
N VAL A 261 7.42 11.99 -6.96
CA VAL A 261 8.17 13.06 -6.30
C VAL A 261 9.56 13.20 -6.93
N GLN A 262 10.25 12.08 -7.17
CA GLN A 262 11.55 12.08 -7.83
C GLN A 262 11.49 12.68 -9.24
N SER A 263 10.46 12.36 -10.03
CA SER A 263 10.33 12.90 -11.39
C SER A 263 10.18 14.41 -11.43
N VAL A 264 9.56 15.00 -10.40
CA VAL A 264 9.39 16.45 -10.34
C VAL A 264 10.66 17.14 -9.87
N ILE A 265 11.39 16.54 -8.93
CA ILE A 265 12.71 17.02 -8.52
C ILE A 265 13.67 17.09 -9.72
N ASP A 266 13.61 16.11 -10.64
CA ASP A 266 14.48 16.07 -11.82
C ASP A 266 13.94 16.86 -13.03
N GLY A 267 12.61 16.96 -13.19
CA GLY A 267 11.96 17.51 -14.39
C GLY A 267 11.67 19.01 -14.38
N GLY A 268 11.70 19.67 -13.22
CA GLY A 268 11.37 21.10 -13.07
C GLY A 268 9.89 21.42 -13.34
N ASP A 269 9.49 22.66 -13.03
CA ASP A 269 8.10 23.11 -13.21
C ASP A 269 7.76 23.29 -14.69
N ALA A 270 7.01 22.34 -15.26
CA ALA A 270 6.36 22.56 -16.54
C ALA A 270 5.26 23.63 -16.38
N VAL A 271 5.40 24.76 -17.07
CA VAL A 271 4.38 25.82 -17.07
C VAL A 271 3.10 25.27 -17.66
N THR A 272 2.06 25.21 -16.83
CA THR A 272 0.70 24.83 -17.23
C THR A 272 -0.17 26.07 -17.15
N ASP A 273 -0.76 26.44 -18.29
CA ASP A 273 -1.74 27.52 -18.41
C ASP A 273 -2.86 27.04 -19.34
N ALA A 274 -3.92 26.50 -18.74
CA ALA A 274 -4.99 25.84 -19.46
C ALA A 274 -6.35 26.09 -18.81
N THR A 275 -7.37 26.31 -19.63
CA THR A 275 -8.77 26.35 -19.19
C THR A 275 -9.46 25.05 -19.61
N VAL A 276 -9.98 24.32 -18.62
CA VAL A 276 -10.71 23.07 -18.79
C VAL A 276 -12.20 23.32 -18.60
N ARG A 277 -13.01 22.88 -19.56
CA ARG A 277 -14.47 22.80 -19.45
C ARG A 277 -14.88 21.34 -19.47
N VAL A 278 -15.65 20.94 -18.46
CA VAL A 278 -16.17 19.58 -18.31
C VAL A 278 -17.69 19.64 -18.44
N SER A 279 -18.28 18.74 -19.22
CA SER A 279 -19.73 18.62 -19.31
C SER A 279 -20.21 17.20 -19.08
N LEU A 280 -21.35 17.07 -18.40
CA LEU A 280 -22.10 15.81 -18.25
C LEU A 280 -23.38 15.91 -19.06
N ASN A 281 -23.60 14.97 -19.98
CA ASN A 281 -24.80 14.90 -20.83
C ASN A 281 -25.12 16.25 -21.54
N GLY A 282 -24.07 16.96 -21.97
CA GLY A 282 -24.17 18.27 -22.62
C GLY A 282 -24.33 19.47 -21.69
N ARG A 283 -24.54 19.26 -20.38
CA ARG A 283 -24.57 20.32 -19.37
C ARG A 283 -23.15 20.62 -18.90
N GLU A 284 -22.67 21.82 -19.19
CA GLU A 284 -21.33 22.27 -18.80
C GLU A 284 -21.27 22.66 -17.31
N ALA A 285 -20.22 22.23 -16.63
CA ALA A 285 -19.84 22.72 -15.31
C ALA A 285 -19.07 24.04 -15.42
N LYS A 286 -18.76 24.65 -14.26
CA LYS A 286 -17.92 25.85 -14.24
C LYS A 286 -16.53 25.55 -14.84
N ALA A 287 -16.09 26.40 -15.77
CA ALA A 287 -14.75 26.32 -16.34
C ALA A 287 -13.67 26.45 -15.24
N ILE A 288 -12.61 25.66 -15.37
CA ILE A 288 -11.48 25.62 -14.45
C ILE A 288 -10.25 26.16 -15.17
N THR A 289 -9.68 27.25 -14.68
CA THR A 289 -8.39 27.75 -15.15
C THR A 289 -7.28 27.21 -14.27
N ILE A 290 -6.33 26.50 -14.90
CA ILE A 290 -5.14 25.93 -14.28
C ILE A 290 -3.95 26.77 -14.68
N ASN A 291 -3.23 27.30 -13.69
CA ASN A 291 -2.05 28.16 -13.83
C ASN A 291 -0.96 27.72 -12.85
N LYS A 292 0.16 28.46 -12.81
CA LYS A 292 1.29 28.13 -11.93
C LYS A 292 0.90 28.14 -10.45
N GLU A 293 -0.04 28.99 -10.06
CA GLU A 293 -0.48 29.15 -8.68
C GLU A 293 -1.33 27.98 -8.19
N ASN A 294 -2.02 27.27 -9.09
CA ASN A 294 -2.95 26.19 -8.72
C ASN A 294 -2.68 24.83 -9.40
N THR A 295 -1.59 24.70 -10.18
CA THR A 295 -1.24 23.44 -10.87
C THR A 295 -1.01 22.26 -9.93
N GLY A 296 -0.66 22.50 -8.67
CA GLY A 296 -0.51 21.48 -7.62
C GLY A 296 -1.80 21.18 -6.85
N VAL A 297 -2.91 21.86 -7.17
CA VAL A 297 -4.19 21.73 -6.48
C VAL A 297 -5.13 20.84 -7.28
N VAL A 298 -5.69 19.82 -6.62
CA VAL A 298 -6.73 18.98 -7.22
C VAL A 298 -7.98 19.82 -7.47
N GLN A 299 -8.36 19.94 -8.74
CA GLN A 299 -9.59 20.61 -9.16
C GLN A 299 -10.71 19.57 -9.24
N LEU A 300 -11.73 19.71 -8.38
CA LEU A 300 -12.86 18.77 -8.31
C LEU A 300 -14.09 19.33 -9.04
N VAL A 301 -14.64 18.55 -9.95
CA VAL A 301 -15.95 18.79 -10.57
C VAL A 301 -16.90 17.67 -10.16
N THR A 302 -18.00 18.03 -9.51
CA THR A 302 -19.04 17.10 -9.10
C THR A 302 -20.30 17.29 -9.92
N PHE A 303 -20.93 16.18 -10.29
CA PHE A 303 -22.23 16.16 -10.94
C PHE A 303 -23.16 15.26 -10.12
N ASP A 304 -24.30 15.82 -9.72
CA ASP A 304 -25.31 15.12 -8.90
C ASP A 304 -26.52 14.67 -9.74
N ASP A 305 -26.53 15.03 -11.03
CA ASP A 305 -27.58 14.77 -12.02
C ASP A 305 -27.28 13.57 -12.93
N ILE A 306 -26.44 12.64 -12.44
CA ILE A 306 -26.18 11.36 -13.11
C ILE A 306 -27.46 10.54 -13.13
N THR A 307 -27.89 10.11 -14.31
CA THR A 307 -29.07 9.26 -14.48
C THR A 307 -28.68 7.79 -14.58
N PRO A 308 -29.56 6.84 -14.20
CA PRO A 308 -29.32 5.43 -14.47
C PRO A 308 -29.12 5.18 -15.98
N GLY A 309 -28.08 4.44 -16.34
CA GLY A 309 -27.75 4.11 -17.72
C GLY A 309 -26.55 4.87 -18.28
N ALA A 310 -26.53 5.07 -19.60
CA ALA A 310 -25.42 5.71 -20.29
C ALA A 310 -25.37 7.21 -19.98
N ASN A 311 -24.21 7.67 -19.49
CA ASN A 311 -23.90 9.07 -19.29
C ASN A 311 -22.67 9.43 -20.13
N GLN A 312 -22.65 10.62 -20.72
CA GLN A 312 -21.53 11.11 -21.51
C GLN A 312 -20.81 12.24 -20.78
N ILE A 313 -19.52 12.07 -20.55
CA ILE A 313 -18.64 13.13 -20.03
C ILE A 313 -17.76 13.63 -21.17
N SER A 314 -17.75 14.93 -21.40
CA SER A 314 -16.93 15.57 -22.44
C SER A 314 -15.99 16.59 -21.83
N PHE A 315 -14.79 16.69 -22.41
CA PHE A 315 -13.75 17.64 -22.01
C PHE A 315 -13.44 18.58 -23.17
N LYS A 316 -13.29 19.87 -22.87
CA LYS A 316 -12.69 20.86 -23.77
C LYS A 316 -11.55 21.54 -23.03
N VAL A 317 -10.37 21.57 -23.63
CA VAL A 317 -9.17 22.16 -23.03
C VAL A 317 -8.64 23.22 -24.00
N ASP A 318 -8.54 24.45 -23.52
CA ASP A 318 -7.88 25.56 -24.21
C ASP A 318 -6.57 25.89 -23.47
N GLY A 319 -5.47 26.11 -24.19
CA GLY A 319 -4.19 26.53 -23.60
C GLY A 319 -3.07 25.51 -23.78
N LYS A 320 -2.08 25.54 -22.87
CA LYS A 320 -0.86 24.74 -22.93
C LYS A 320 -0.61 24.01 -21.60
N GLY A 321 -0.12 22.79 -21.70
CA GLY A 321 0.23 21.95 -20.55
C GLY A 321 -0.29 20.53 -20.72
N SER A 322 0.17 19.64 -19.84
CA SER A 322 -0.32 18.26 -19.77
C SER A 322 -1.09 18.09 -18.47
N LEU A 323 -2.38 17.79 -18.57
CA LEU A 323 -3.29 17.68 -17.43
C LEU A 323 -3.68 16.23 -17.23
N ALA A 324 -3.34 15.68 -16.07
CA ALA A 324 -3.88 14.40 -15.64
C ALA A 324 -5.29 14.61 -15.08
N TYR A 325 -6.25 13.80 -15.53
CA TYR A 325 -7.61 13.81 -15.01
C TYR A 325 -8.04 12.41 -14.58
N GLN A 326 -9.04 12.35 -13.71
CA GLN A 326 -9.66 11.12 -13.25
C GLN A 326 -11.17 11.31 -13.16
N VAL A 327 -11.91 10.30 -13.58
CA VAL A 327 -13.37 10.25 -13.47
C VAL A 327 -13.74 9.13 -12.53
N SER A 328 -14.61 9.41 -11.56
CA SER A 328 -15.11 8.42 -10.61
C SER A 328 -16.61 8.63 -10.38
N ALA A 329 -17.35 7.52 -10.30
CA ALA A 329 -18.77 7.52 -9.94
C ALA A 329 -18.99 6.56 -8.77
N ASN A 330 -19.83 6.96 -7.81
CA ASN A 330 -20.24 6.13 -6.69
C ASN A 330 -21.77 6.03 -6.70
N TYR A 331 -22.30 4.82 -6.52
CA TYR A 331 -23.74 4.57 -6.49
C TYR A 331 -24.06 3.39 -5.57
N TYR A 332 -25.29 3.36 -5.06
CA TYR A 332 -25.80 2.23 -4.28
C TYR A 332 -26.60 1.30 -5.18
N LEU A 333 -26.43 0.00 -4.97
CA LEU A 333 -27.27 -1.03 -5.59
C LEU A 333 -28.09 -1.75 -4.52
N PRO A 334 -29.35 -2.10 -4.79
CA PRO A 334 -30.03 -3.13 -4.03
C PRO A 334 -29.20 -4.41 -4.04
N TRP A 335 -29.17 -5.15 -2.92
CA TRP A 335 -28.34 -6.35 -2.80
C TRP A 335 -28.55 -7.36 -3.94
N LEU A 336 -29.81 -7.56 -4.36
CA LEU A 336 -30.16 -8.47 -5.46
C LEU A 336 -29.63 -8.03 -6.83
N ALA A 337 -29.22 -6.77 -6.98
CA ALA A 337 -28.61 -6.22 -8.19
C ALA A 337 -27.08 -6.17 -8.11
N VAL A 338 -26.47 -6.51 -6.96
CA VAL A 338 -25.01 -6.60 -6.84
C VAL A 338 -24.55 -7.82 -7.63
N PRO A 339 -23.71 -7.64 -8.68
CA PRO A 339 -23.24 -8.77 -9.48
C PRO A 339 -22.41 -9.72 -8.62
N PRO A 340 -22.56 -11.05 -8.79
CA PRO A 340 -21.71 -11.99 -8.08
C PRO A 340 -20.26 -11.78 -8.49
N MET A 341 -19.37 -11.83 -7.50
CA MET A 341 -17.93 -11.75 -7.74
C MET A 341 -17.47 -12.90 -8.65
N PRO A 342 -16.62 -12.63 -9.67
CA PRO A 342 -16.04 -13.69 -10.49
C PRO A 342 -15.27 -14.68 -9.61
N GLU A 343 -15.43 -15.99 -9.85
CA GLU A 343 -14.74 -17.04 -9.08
C GLU A 343 -13.20 -16.85 -9.08
N LYS A 344 -12.65 -16.36 -10.19
CA LYS A 344 -11.21 -16.06 -10.29
C LYS A 344 -10.74 -14.98 -9.32
N ASP A 345 -11.62 -14.14 -8.79
CA ASP A 345 -11.28 -13.03 -7.90
C ASP A 345 -11.61 -13.36 -6.42
N LYS A 346 -12.28 -14.50 -6.16
CA LYS A 346 -12.49 -15.03 -4.81
C LYS A 346 -11.22 -15.71 -4.31
N LEU A 347 -10.60 -15.16 -3.28
CA LEU A 347 -9.39 -15.71 -2.64
C LEU A 347 -9.65 -16.25 -1.23
N VAL A 348 -10.53 -15.58 -0.49
CA VAL A 348 -10.88 -15.90 0.89
C VAL A 348 -12.39 -16.09 0.93
N ASP A 349 -12.86 -17.25 1.35
CA ASP A 349 -14.28 -17.49 1.61
C ASP A 349 -14.61 -17.09 3.06
N ILE A 350 -15.82 -16.59 3.27
CA ILE A 350 -16.36 -16.30 4.59
C ILE A 350 -17.81 -16.73 4.73
N GLN A 351 -18.08 -17.42 5.84
CA GLN A 351 -19.41 -17.82 6.26
C GLN A 351 -19.66 -17.37 7.70
N VAL A 352 -20.52 -16.37 7.85
CA VAL A 352 -21.03 -15.84 9.11
C VAL A 352 -22.41 -16.44 9.38
N LYS A 353 -22.59 -17.05 10.54
CA LYS A 353 -23.85 -17.62 11.02
C LYS A 353 -24.16 -17.09 12.40
N TYR A 354 -25.42 -16.71 12.60
CA TYR A 354 -25.98 -16.35 13.89
C TYR A 354 -26.73 -17.56 14.45
N ASP A 355 -26.58 -17.85 15.74
CA ASP A 355 -27.31 -18.96 16.39
C ASP A 355 -28.82 -18.74 16.37
N ARG A 356 -29.26 -17.47 16.41
CA ARG A 356 -30.64 -17.03 16.23
C ARG A 356 -30.73 -15.64 15.61
N THR A 357 -31.88 -15.33 15.02
CA THR A 357 -32.16 -14.01 14.39
C THR A 357 -33.31 -13.25 15.03
N SER A 358 -34.00 -13.85 16.00
CA SER A 358 -35.01 -13.23 16.84
C SER A 358 -34.51 -13.19 18.28
N LEU A 359 -34.49 -12.02 18.89
CA LEU A 359 -33.94 -11.79 20.22
C LEU A 359 -34.90 -10.95 21.07
N ALA A 360 -34.77 -11.05 22.40
CA ALA A 360 -35.26 -10.02 23.32
C ALA A 360 -34.20 -8.93 23.54
N VAL A 361 -34.63 -7.75 23.99
CA VAL A 361 -33.69 -6.71 24.46
C VAL A 361 -32.79 -7.27 25.57
N ASN A 362 -31.49 -6.98 25.48
CA ASN A 362 -30.39 -7.45 26.32
C ASN A 362 -29.94 -8.91 26.11
N ASP A 363 -30.58 -9.68 25.24
CA ASP A 363 -30.07 -10.99 24.84
C ASP A 363 -28.70 -10.88 24.16
N GLN A 364 -27.89 -11.92 24.34
CA GLN A 364 -26.68 -12.15 23.56
C GLN A 364 -26.95 -13.15 22.44
N VAL A 365 -26.58 -12.82 21.21
CA VAL A 365 -26.57 -13.72 20.06
C VAL A 365 -25.15 -14.23 19.82
N GLY A 366 -25.03 -15.54 19.62
CA GLY A 366 -23.77 -16.17 19.26
C GLY A 366 -23.54 -16.04 17.75
N VAL A 367 -22.33 -15.62 17.36
CA VAL A 367 -21.94 -15.49 15.96
C VAL A 367 -20.72 -16.35 15.69
N THR A 368 -20.79 -17.17 14.64
CA THR A 368 -19.69 -17.99 14.15
C THR A 368 -19.30 -17.52 12.75
N ALA A 369 -18.08 -17.00 12.61
CA ALA A 369 -17.46 -16.70 11.33
C ALA A 369 -16.44 -17.79 10.98
N LYS A 370 -16.66 -18.49 9.86
CA LYS A 370 -15.71 -19.44 9.27
C LYS A 370 -15.02 -18.80 8.09
N ILE A 371 -13.69 -18.81 8.09
CA ILE A 371 -12.84 -18.19 7.08
C ILE A 371 -11.90 -19.26 6.53
N ALA A 372 -11.80 -19.36 5.20
CA ALA A 372 -10.96 -20.34 4.50
C ALA A 372 -10.38 -19.71 3.23
N LEU A 373 -9.13 -20.02 2.87
CA LEU A 373 -8.65 -19.70 1.51
C LEU A 373 -9.30 -20.63 0.50
N THR A 374 -9.68 -20.10 -0.65
CA THR A 374 -10.25 -20.88 -1.76
C THR A 374 -9.20 -21.38 -2.74
N LYS A 375 -7.96 -20.87 -2.64
CA LYS A 375 -6.84 -21.20 -3.53
C LYS A 375 -5.61 -21.59 -2.74
N GLN A 376 -4.79 -22.47 -3.33
CA GLN A 376 -3.51 -22.87 -2.77
C GLN A 376 -2.59 -21.65 -2.57
N GLY A 377 -1.76 -21.73 -1.53
CA GLY A 377 -0.83 -20.67 -1.14
C GLY A 377 -1.10 -20.15 0.27
N THR A 378 -0.50 -19.02 0.59
CA THR A 378 -0.61 -18.33 1.87
C THR A 378 -0.85 -16.86 1.63
N ALA A 379 -1.92 -16.30 2.19
CA ALA A 379 -2.17 -14.87 2.19
C ALA A 379 -1.39 -14.21 3.34
N ARG A 380 -0.58 -13.18 3.05
CA ARG A 380 0.28 -12.57 4.08
C ARG A 380 -0.49 -11.84 5.16
N MET A 381 -1.51 -11.10 4.75
CA MET A 381 -2.37 -10.34 5.63
C MET A 381 -3.79 -10.39 5.07
N THR A 382 -4.64 -11.20 5.67
CA THR A 382 -6.07 -11.26 5.35
C THR A 382 -6.84 -10.40 6.34
N LEU A 383 -7.68 -9.49 5.82
CA LEU A 383 -8.63 -8.76 6.63
C LEU A 383 -9.99 -9.41 6.52
N VAL A 384 -10.65 -9.55 7.66
CA VAL A 384 -12.03 -10.00 7.78
C VAL A 384 -12.84 -8.86 8.38
N ASP A 385 -13.69 -8.27 7.57
CA ASP A 385 -14.63 -7.21 7.95
C ASP A 385 -15.97 -7.86 8.26
N LEU A 386 -16.35 -7.90 9.54
CA LEU A 386 -17.59 -8.48 10.02
C LEU A 386 -18.58 -7.36 10.33
N GLY A 387 -19.74 -7.39 9.68
CA GLY A 387 -20.78 -6.39 9.88
C GLY A 387 -21.42 -6.47 11.27
N VAL A 388 -21.40 -5.36 12.02
CA VAL A 388 -22.14 -5.20 13.28
C VAL A 388 -23.48 -4.53 12.97
N PRO A 389 -24.61 -5.19 13.30
CA PRO A 389 -25.93 -4.61 13.09
C PRO A 389 -26.16 -3.39 13.99
N PRO A 390 -26.92 -2.38 13.53
CA PRO A 390 -27.31 -1.25 14.37
C PRO A 390 -28.02 -1.70 15.64
N GLY A 391 -27.70 -1.05 16.77
CA GLY A 391 -28.29 -1.36 18.08
C GLY A 391 -27.76 -2.63 18.76
N PHE A 392 -26.63 -3.18 18.27
CA PHE A 392 -25.89 -4.24 18.94
C PHE A 392 -24.56 -3.72 19.49
N THR A 393 -24.10 -4.29 20.60
CA THR A 393 -22.76 -4.09 21.16
C THR A 393 -21.95 -5.36 21.00
N VAL A 394 -20.70 -5.24 20.58
CA VAL A 394 -19.76 -6.37 20.49
C VAL A 394 -19.26 -6.72 21.89
N MET A 395 -19.32 -8.00 22.26
CA MET A 395 -18.68 -8.51 23.48
C MET A 395 -17.19 -8.72 23.18
N SER A 396 -16.34 -7.76 23.55
CA SER A 396 -14.94 -7.75 23.14
C SER A 396 -14.09 -8.85 23.80
N GLU A 397 -14.54 -9.38 24.93
CA GLU A 397 -13.84 -10.43 25.69
C GLU A 397 -13.59 -11.68 24.82
N ASP A 398 -14.54 -12.02 23.93
CA ASP A 398 -14.41 -13.15 23.00
C ASP A 398 -13.28 -12.92 21.98
N LEU A 399 -13.18 -11.69 21.46
CA LEU A 399 -12.15 -11.30 20.50
C LEU A 399 -10.77 -11.20 21.16
N GLU A 400 -10.71 -10.69 22.39
CA GLU A 400 -9.49 -10.67 23.18
C GLU A 400 -8.98 -12.09 23.48
N ALA A 401 -9.88 -13.01 23.80
CA ALA A 401 -9.55 -14.42 23.98
C ALA A 401 -9.00 -15.03 22.68
N ALA A 402 -9.59 -14.71 21.52
CA ALA A 402 -9.10 -15.16 20.22
C ALA A 402 -7.70 -14.62 19.88
N VAL A 403 -7.38 -13.38 20.26
CA VAL A 403 -6.02 -12.81 20.14
C VAL A 403 -5.04 -13.55 21.06
N LYS A 404 -5.41 -13.78 22.33
CA LYS A 404 -4.56 -14.50 23.30
C LYS A 404 -4.28 -15.94 22.85
N ALA A 405 -5.28 -16.59 22.26
CA ALA A 405 -5.17 -17.93 21.68
C ALA A 405 -4.42 -17.96 20.34
N LYS A 406 -4.07 -16.79 19.76
CA LYS A 406 -3.45 -16.63 18.43
C LYS A 406 -4.30 -17.22 17.29
N THR A 407 -5.61 -17.31 17.49
CA THR A 407 -6.56 -17.63 16.43
C THR A 407 -6.64 -16.49 15.42
N ILE A 408 -6.55 -15.25 15.93
CA ILE A 408 -6.47 -14.02 15.15
C ILE A 408 -5.26 -13.20 15.61
N SER A 409 -4.67 -12.40 14.74
CA SER A 409 -3.49 -11.58 15.08
C SER A 409 -3.88 -10.33 15.87
N ARG A 410 -4.97 -9.69 15.46
CA ARG A 410 -5.48 -8.44 16.03
C ARG A 410 -6.94 -8.24 15.61
N TYR A 411 -7.66 -7.38 16.32
CA TYR A 411 -8.93 -6.83 15.85
C TYR A 411 -9.00 -5.31 16.09
N GLU A 412 -9.89 -4.64 15.36
CA GLU A 412 -10.31 -3.26 15.57
C GLU A 412 -11.83 -3.17 15.54
N LEU A 413 -12.40 -2.29 16.35
CA LEU A 413 -13.85 -2.08 16.42
C LEU A 413 -14.20 -0.69 15.87
N THR A 414 -15.21 -0.65 15.02
CA THR A 414 -15.88 0.59 14.61
C THR A 414 -17.34 0.53 15.03
N GLY A 415 -18.09 1.62 14.83
CA GLY A 415 -19.51 1.64 15.16
C GLY A 415 -20.37 0.64 14.36
N ARG A 416 -19.85 0.06 13.26
CA ARG A 416 -20.61 -0.84 12.38
C ARG A 416 -19.86 -2.11 12.00
N GLN A 417 -18.62 -2.30 12.44
CA GLN A 417 -17.76 -3.38 11.94
C GLN A 417 -16.79 -3.88 13.01
N ILE A 418 -16.49 -5.17 12.94
CA ILE A 418 -15.32 -5.78 13.58
C ILE A 418 -14.32 -6.07 12.46
N ILE A 419 -13.15 -5.46 12.51
CA ILE A 419 -12.08 -5.69 11.53
C ILE A 419 -11.07 -6.64 12.17
N VAL A 420 -10.93 -7.84 11.64
CA VAL A 420 -10.03 -8.88 12.16
C VAL A 420 -8.85 -9.06 11.20
N TYR A 421 -7.65 -9.21 11.77
CA TYR A 421 -6.40 -9.39 11.05
C TYR A 421 -5.91 -10.83 11.22
N LEU A 422 -5.64 -11.48 10.09
CA LEU A 422 -5.05 -12.82 10.03
C LEU A 422 -3.71 -12.73 9.29
N GLU A 423 -2.62 -13.04 10.00
CA GLU A 423 -1.30 -13.19 9.36
C GLU A 423 -1.06 -14.59 8.86
N GLU A 424 -0.36 -14.69 7.74
CA GLU A 424 0.09 -15.96 7.15
C GLU A 424 -1.02 -16.99 7.02
N PHE A 425 -2.16 -16.55 6.51
CA PHE A 425 -3.32 -17.40 6.42
C PHE A 425 -3.12 -18.42 5.29
N ALA A 426 -2.80 -19.66 5.65
CA ALA A 426 -2.46 -20.72 4.72
C ALA A 426 -3.68 -21.49 4.21
N TYR A 427 -3.61 -21.94 2.95
CA TYR A 427 -4.61 -22.82 2.37
C TYR A 427 -4.73 -24.14 3.14
N GLY A 428 -5.95 -24.68 3.20
CA GLY A 428 -6.27 -25.88 3.98
C GLY A 428 -6.47 -25.62 5.48
N LYS A 429 -6.10 -24.45 6.00
CA LYS A 429 -6.47 -24.00 7.35
C LYS A 429 -7.82 -23.30 7.31
N THR A 430 -8.73 -23.70 8.18
CA THR A 430 -9.99 -22.99 8.41
C THR A 430 -9.93 -22.29 9.75
N ILE A 431 -10.11 -20.97 9.77
CA ILE A 431 -10.30 -20.21 11.01
C ILE A 431 -11.78 -20.20 11.35
N THR A 432 -12.11 -20.58 12.59
CA THR A 432 -13.45 -20.41 13.15
C THR A 432 -13.37 -19.41 14.29
N LEU A 433 -13.96 -18.23 14.09
CA LEU A 433 -14.06 -17.19 15.09
C LEU A 433 -15.48 -17.19 15.67
N ASN A 434 -15.58 -17.41 16.98
CA ASN A 434 -16.84 -17.29 17.71
C ASN A 434 -16.80 -16.03 18.56
N TYR A 435 -17.89 -15.27 18.54
CA TYR A 435 -18.05 -14.07 19.35
C TYR A 435 -19.54 -13.79 19.59
N HIS A 436 -19.83 -13.00 20.64
CA HIS A 436 -21.19 -12.60 20.96
C HIS A 436 -21.45 -11.14 20.64
N LEU A 437 -22.70 -10.87 20.29
CA LEU A 437 -23.26 -9.51 20.20
C LEU A 437 -24.41 -9.38 21.20
N GLN A 438 -24.48 -8.27 21.92
CA GLN A 438 -25.60 -7.96 22.81
C GLN A 438 -26.59 -7.02 22.14
N ALA A 439 -27.87 -7.41 22.08
CA ALA A 439 -28.95 -6.58 21.57
C ALA A 439 -29.32 -5.48 22.59
N ARG A 440 -29.31 -4.20 22.20
CA ARG A 440 -29.55 -3.07 23.12
C ARG A 440 -30.92 -2.43 22.99
N PHE A 441 -31.52 -2.48 21.80
CA PHE A 441 -32.76 -1.78 21.51
C PHE A 441 -33.71 -2.67 20.72
N PRO A 442 -35.04 -2.52 20.88
CA PRO A 442 -36.00 -3.19 20.03
C PRO A 442 -35.93 -2.57 18.64
N LEU A 443 -35.59 -3.39 17.64
CA LEU A 443 -35.40 -2.95 16.26
C LEU A 443 -35.42 -4.13 15.29
N LYS A 444 -35.65 -3.81 14.02
CA LYS A 444 -35.49 -4.74 12.90
C LYS A 444 -34.46 -4.15 11.95
N ALA A 445 -33.27 -4.75 11.87
CA ALA A 445 -32.17 -4.20 11.07
C ALA A 445 -31.41 -5.29 10.32
N GLN A 446 -30.85 -4.90 9.18
CA GLN A 446 -29.89 -5.70 8.45
C GLN A 446 -28.48 -5.38 8.92
N THR A 447 -27.65 -6.41 8.99
CA THR A 447 -26.21 -6.22 9.20
C THR A 447 -25.60 -5.51 7.98
N PRO A 448 -24.50 -4.78 8.13
CA PRO A 448 -23.60 -4.56 7.00
C PRO A 448 -23.18 -5.90 6.38
N SER A 449 -22.75 -5.88 5.12
CA SER A 449 -22.14 -7.06 4.52
C SER A 449 -20.86 -7.43 5.26
N SER A 450 -20.56 -8.72 5.34
CA SER A 450 -19.26 -9.18 5.84
C SER A 450 -18.36 -9.49 4.65
N THR A 451 -17.14 -8.97 4.67
CA THR A 451 -16.20 -9.06 3.54
C THR A 451 -14.86 -9.59 3.99
N THR A 452 -14.23 -10.43 3.17
CA THR A 452 -12.82 -10.80 3.35
C THR A 452 -12.01 -10.36 2.16
N TYR A 453 -10.76 -9.97 2.39
CA TYR A 453 -9.84 -9.59 1.34
C TYR A 453 -8.39 -9.72 1.78
N ASP A 454 -7.49 -9.87 0.81
CA ASP A 454 -6.06 -9.71 1.03
C ASP A 454 -5.71 -8.22 1.07
N TYR A 455 -5.10 -7.78 2.17
CA TYR A 455 -4.76 -6.38 2.42
C TYR A 455 -3.93 -5.74 1.30
N TYR A 456 -3.03 -6.52 0.69
CA TYR A 456 -2.12 -6.03 -0.35
C TYR A 456 -2.62 -6.36 -1.76
N ASN A 457 -3.73 -7.10 -1.86
CA ASN A 457 -4.39 -7.45 -3.12
C ASN A 457 -5.91 -7.20 -3.02
N PRO A 458 -6.37 -5.95 -2.78
CA PRO A 458 -7.75 -5.65 -2.38
C PRO A 458 -8.82 -5.89 -3.46
N SER A 459 -8.43 -6.17 -4.71
CA SER A 459 -9.39 -6.64 -5.73
C SER A 459 -9.82 -8.09 -5.49
N THR A 460 -9.10 -8.83 -4.66
CA THR A 460 -9.45 -10.20 -4.30
C THR A 460 -10.30 -10.18 -3.04
N THR A 461 -11.61 -10.29 -3.20
CA THR A 461 -12.55 -10.21 -2.08
C THR A 461 -13.57 -11.34 -2.11
N PHE A 462 -14.27 -11.53 -1.00
CA PHE A 462 -15.54 -12.22 -0.98
C PHE A 462 -16.45 -11.47 -0.05
N THR A 463 -17.70 -11.30 -0.46
CA THR A 463 -18.71 -10.60 0.33
C THR A 463 -19.88 -11.53 0.59
N GLN A 464 -20.19 -11.73 1.86
CA GLN A 464 -21.40 -12.40 2.29
C GLN A 464 -22.55 -11.41 2.44
N ALA A 465 -23.75 -11.88 2.08
CA ALA A 465 -24.97 -11.10 2.18
C ALA A 465 -25.27 -10.63 3.61
N PRO A 466 -25.83 -9.41 3.75
CA PRO A 466 -26.46 -8.95 4.99
C PRO A 466 -27.43 -9.97 5.59
N THR A 467 -27.45 -10.09 6.92
CA THR A 467 -28.43 -10.87 7.65
C THR A 467 -29.43 -9.96 8.36
N LEU A 468 -30.71 -10.30 8.30
CA LEU A 468 -31.77 -9.57 9.00
C LEU A 468 -31.93 -10.08 10.43
N LEU A 469 -31.85 -9.19 11.41
CA LEU A 469 -32.07 -9.48 12.82
C LEU A 469 -33.29 -8.70 13.32
N THR A 470 -34.04 -9.32 14.24
CA THR A 470 -35.21 -8.74 14.90
C THR A 470 -35.04 -8.83 16.41
N VAL A 471 -35.08 -7.69 17.08
CA VAL A 471 -35.06 -7.57 18.54
C VAL A 471 -36.44 -7.08 18.98
N ARG A 472 -37.07 -7.81 19.90
CA ARG A 472 -38.41 -7.52 20.43
C ARG A 472 -38.38 -7.10 21.90
#